data_AF-A0A0M0F7K8-F1
#
_entry.id   AF-A0A0M0F7K8-F1
#
_cell.length_a   1.000
_cell.length_b   1.000
_cell.length_c   1.000
_cell.angle_alpha   90.00
_cell.angle_beta   90.00
_cell.angle_gamma   90.00
#
_symmetry.space_group_name_H-M   'P 1'
#
loop_
_entity.id
_entity.type
_entity.pdbx_description
1 polymer ?
#
loop_
_entity_poly.entity_id
_entity_poly.type
_entity_poly.pdbx_seq_one_letter_code
_entity_poly.pdbx_strand_id
1 'polypeptide(L)'
;MRTFTLTLSGRAVAAVVALVLACAALAATVAYTVADSRASAAAARAEGAAAPLLAAGTAPANPLGITSAQYTTATATAAAEKPKVVVVATGGTMAGKATGRDTFTSYRAGTYLMEDMLDTLRPELDAVADVTAVQFGNAGSSGYSMEQFHALTLEVEKQLKTADAVVVTTGTDTQEEFAYWLDLTVRSRKPVVTSGSMRPWGSGAGPDSSLVFGTDAPANLYNAIKVAASQQTFCFGTVLMLNDEIQAAREVTKSNSYRTDTFQTREYGVLGWIDGDNITLGRAPARVMSCDTEEWFTPFDLAKVDAKTLPRVEIVTSYQQAGGEGVAAFANAGVKGIVTAGTGAGGISSAMSQARTAAIRDKGVWFVSTTRTGSGSSYGGGNGIIAGGDLTAVKARLLLLLSRAFTEDFATAQGWFTTYGNASFDQSATADEIGAEPGATAVLFSGTATPSCKAAGKQLWLTTSVTNTDTVPIDVRVTTVSGEHKFTKIPAGETVEKTFSVKGKTLDAGEATLVAYKNVDGQAVQTKSTAPYPETTCG
;
A
#
# COMPACT_ATOMS: atom_id res chain seq x y z
N MET A 1 56.86 -39.33 -10.37
CA MET A 1 55.64 -40.14 -10.13
C MET A 1 55.98 -41.24 -9.13
N ARG A 2 55.45 -41.18 -7.91
CA ARG A 2 55.49 -42.29 -6.95
C ARG A 2 54.08 -42.83 -6.81
N THR A 3 53.87 -44.06 -7.23
CA THR A 3 52.60 -44.79 -7.09
C THR A 3 52.53 -45.33 -5.66
N PHE A 4 51.56 -44.86 -4.87
CA PHE A 4 51.26 -45.45 -3.56
C PHE A 4 50.23 -46.56 -3.76
N THR A 5 50.61 -47.79 -3.45
CA THR A 5 49.69 -48.93 -3.37
C THR A 5 49.23 -49.06 -1.92
N LEU A 6 47.96 -48.79 -1.67
CA LEU A 6 47.37 -48.92 -0.33
C LEU A 6 46.90 -50.38 -0.14
N THR A 7 47.64 -51.18 0.61
CA THR A 7 47.20 -52.53 1.02
C THR A 7 46.32 -52.41 2.26
N LEU A 8 44.99 -52.42 2.05
CA LEU A 8 44.02 -52.47 3.15
C LEU A 8 43.98 -53.89 3.73
N SER A 9 44.05 -54.01 5.05
CA SER A 9 43.87 -55.29 5.74
C SER A 9 42.43 -55.79 5.59
N GLY A 10 42.22 -57.11 5.62
CA GLY A 10 40.87 -57.70 5.42
C GLY A 10 39.79 -57.16 6.36
N ARG A 11 40.18 -56.69 7.56
CA ARG A 11 39.27 -56.01 8.50
C ARG A 11 38.87 -54.60 8.05
N ALA A 12 39.76 -53.85 7.42
CA ALA A 12 39.46 -52.52 6.91
C ALA A 12 38.55 -52.58 5.67
N VAL A 13 38.74 -53.58 4.80
CA VAL A 13 37.82 -53.83 3.67
C VAL A 13 36.42 -54.19 4.16
N ALA A 14 36.32 -55.05 5.18
CA ALA A 14 35.02 -55.42 5.76
C ALA A 14 34.29 -54.20 6.37
N ALA A 15 35.01 -53.29 7.04
CA ALA A 15 34.42 -52.08 7.62
C ALA A 15 33.91 -51.10 6.55
N VAL A 16 34.67 -50.91 5.46
CA VAL A 16 34.24 -50.04 4.35
C VAL A 16 33.04 -50.63 3.61
N VAL A 17 33.02 -51.94 3.38
CA VAL A 17 31.86 -52.61 2.76
C VAL A 17 30.62 -52.52 3.65
N ALA A 18 30.77 -52.69 4.97
CA ALA A 18 29.66 -52.53 5.92
C ALA A 18 29.11 -51.09 5.92
N LEU A 19 29.98 -50.08 5.83
CA LEU A 19 29.58 -48.67 5.76
C LEU A 19 28.86 -48.35 4.45
N VAL A 20 29.35 -48.85 3.31
CA VAL A 20 28.71 -48.66 2.00
C VAL A 20 27.34 -49.34 1.95
N LEU A 21 27.21 -50.54 2.51
CA LEU A 21 25.93 -51.24 2.62
C LEU A 21 24.95 -50.51 3.56
N ALA A 22 25.43 -49.94 4.67
CA ALA A 22 24.61 -49.13 5.55
C ALA A 22 24.13 -47.82 4.88
N CYS A 23 24.99 -47.14 4.12
CA CYS A 23 24.61 -45.96 3.35
C CYS A 23 23.64 -46.30 2.20
N ALA A 24 23.82 -47.44 1.53
CA ALA A 24 22.89 -47.92 0.50
C ALA A 24 21.52 -48.29 1.09
N ALA A 25 21.50 -48.91 2.27
CA ALA A 25 20.27 -49.19 3.01
C ALA A 25 19.58 -47.90 3.46
N LEU A 26 20.33 -46.89 3.94
CA LEU A 26 19.78 -45.58 4.30
C LEU A 26 19.20 -44.86 3.08
N ALA A 27 19.90 -44.87 1.95
CA ALA A 27 19.43 -44.29 0.69
C ALA A 27 18.19 -45.02 0.15
N ALA A 28 18.12 -46.35 0.26
CA ALA A 28 16.94 -47.13 -0.09
C ALA A 28 15.76 -46.87 0.86
N THR A 29 16.03 -46.65 2.15
CA THR A 29 14.99 -46.32 3.15
C THR A 29 14.44 -44.91 2.90
N VAL A 30 15.29 -43.94 2.57
CA VAL A 30 14.89 -42.57 2.19
C VAL A 30 14.14 -42.56 0.85
N ALA A 31 14.58 -43.35 -0.14
CA ALA A 31 13.86 -43.48 -1.40
C ALA A 31 12.49 -44.15 -1.21
N TYR A 32 12.40 -45.13 -0.30
CA TYR A 32 11.13 -45.79 0.05
C TYR A 32 10.20 -44.85 0.82
N THR A 33 10.68 -44.08 1.80
CA THR A 33 9.85 -43.10 2.53
C THR A 33 9.39 -41.93 1.64
N VAL A 34 10.18 -41.52 0.65
CA VAL A 34 9.77 -40.51 -0.35
C VAL A 34 8.77 -41.08 -1.36
N ALA A 35 8.86 -42.36 -1.71
CA ALA A 35 7.87 -43.03 -2.55
C ALA A 35 6.56 -43.30 -1.78
N ASP A 36 6.65 -43.64 -0.50
CA ASP A 36 5.52 -43.93 0.38
C ASP A 36 4.76 -42.66 0.79
N SER A 37 5.45 -41.52 0.95
CA SER A 37 4.79 -40.20 1.11
C SER A 37 4.08 -39.72 -0.16
N ARG A 38 4.58 -40.07 -1.36
CA ARG A 38 3.88 -39.83 -2.62
C ARG A 38 2.69 -40.77 -2.83
N ALA A 39 2.79 -42.02 -2.38
CA ALA A 39 1.69 -42.99 -2.41
C ALA A 39 0.61 -42.65 -1.37
N SER A 40 1.00 -42.17 -0.19
CA SER A 40 0.12 -41.66 0.87
C SER A 40 -0.62 -40.38 0.44
N ALA A 41 0.05 -39.45 -0.26
CA ALA A 41 -0.59 -38.27 -0.84
C ALA A 41 -1.56 -38.62 -1.99
N ALA A 42 -1.31 -39.71 -2.73
CA ALA A 42 -2.23 -40.23 -3.74
C ALA A 42 -3.42 -40.99 -3.11
N ALA A 43 -3.21 -41.71 -2.00
CA ALA A 43 -4.26 -42.39 -1.26
C ALA A 43 -5.17 -41.40 -0.50
N ALA A 44 -4.63 -40.30 0.03
CA ALA A 44 -5.41 -39.21 0.64
C ALA A 44 -6.28 -38.45 -0.37
N ARG A 45 -5.97 -38.53 -1.68
CA ARG A 45 -6.84 -38.02 -2.77
C ARG A 45 -7.98 -38.98 -3.12
N ALA A 46 -7.88 -40.26 -2.77
CA ALA A 46 -8.89 -41.27 -3.09
C ALA A 46 -10.02 -41.34 -2.05
N GLU A 47 -9.79 -40.83 -0.84
CA GLU A 47 -10.80 -40.72 0.21
C GLU A 47 -11.14 -39.24 0.48
N GLY A 48 -11.87 -38.62 -0.45
CA GLY A 48 -12.63 -37.38 -0.19
C GLY A 48 -11.82 -36.23 0.42
N ALA A 49 -10.90 -35.64 -0.34
CA ALA A 49 -10.17 -34.45 0.08
C ALA A 49 -11.14 -33.30 0.43
N ALA A 50 -11.14 -32.89 1.70
CA ALA A 50 -11.72 -31.61 2.09
C ALA A 50 -10.99 -30.48 1.33
N ALA A 51 -11.73 -29.44 0.93
CA ALA A 51 -11.14 -28.26 0.31
C ALA A 51 -10.00 -27.69 1.18
N PRO A 52 -8.96 -27.05 0.61
CA PRO A 52 -7.91 -26.42 1.41
C PRO A 52 -8.53 -25.49 2.45
N LEU A 53 -7.92 -25.36 3.64
CA LEU A 53 -8.47 -24.55 4.74
C LEU A 53 -8.78 -23.10 4.31
N LEU A 54 -8.06 -22.61 3.30
CA LEU A 54 -8.27 -21.30 2.66
C LEU A 54 -9.59 -21.16 1.88
N ALA A 55 -10.27 -22.26 1.57
CA ALA A 55 -11.62 -22.26 1.00
C ALA A 55 -12.72 -22.10 2.06
N ALA A 56 -12.40 -22.26 3.35
CA ALA A 56 -13.35 -22.21 4.45
C ALA A 56 -13.49 -20.79 5.04
N GLY A 57 -13.96 -19.85 4.22
CA GLY A 57 -14.31 -18.50 4.65
C GLY A 57 -15.22 -17.83 3.63
N THR A 58 -16.47 -17.56 3.98
CA THR A 58 -17.52 -17.02 3.09
C THR A 58 -17.35 -15.53 2.76
N ALA A 59 -16.14 -14.98 2.81
CA ALA A 59 -15.88 -13.62 2.36
C ALA A 59 -15.96 -13.57 0.83
N PRO A 60 -16.50 -12.50 0.22
CA PRO A 60 -16.48 -12.36 -1.23
C PRO A 60 -15.03 -12.45 -1.70
N ALA A 61 -14.76 -13.21 -2.77
CA ALA A 61 -13.41 -13.48 -3.28
C ALA A 61 -12.60 -12.23 -3.70
N ASN A 62 -13.22 -11.04 -3.63
CA ASN A 62 -12.65 -9.76 -4.00
C ASN A 62 -13.42 -8.60 -3.31
N PRO A 63 -13.26 -8.38 -2.00
CA PRO A 63 -14.00 -7.34 -1.27
C PRO A 63 -13.63 -5.92 -1.70
N LEU A 64 -12.48 -5.76 -2.36
CA LEU A 64 -11.94 -4.47 -2.80
C LEU A 64 -12.28 -4.11 -4.25
N GLY A 65 -13.01 -4.97 -4.97
CA GLY A 65 -13.39 -4.71 -6.36
C GLY A 65 -12.22 -4.64 -7.34
N ILE A 66 -11.12 -5.36 -7.07
CA ILE A 66 -9.93 -5.40 -7.94
C ILE A 66 -10.31 -6.01 -9.29
N THR A 67 -10.25 -5.23 -10.37
CA THR A 67 -10.73 -5.62 -11.70
C THR A 67 -9.74 -6.47 -12.51
N SER A 68 -8.64 -6.92 -11.90
CA SER A 68 -7.60 -7.69 -12.61
C SER A 68 -7.98 -9.15 -12.88
N ALA A 69 -7.76 -9.57 -14.12
CA ALA A 69 -7.95 -10.96 -14.55
C ALA A 69 -6.91 -11.89 -13.91
N GLN A 70 -5.66 -11.43 -13.79
CA GLN A 70 -4.60 -12.18 -13.12
C GLN A 70 -4.90 -12.37 -11.63
N TYR A 71 -5.35 -11.32 -10.94
CA TYR A 71 -5.77 -11.40 -9.55
C TYR A 71 -6.88 -12.44 -9.35
N THR A 72 -7.94 -12.36 -10.16
CA THR A 72 -9.09 -13.27 -10.10
C THR A 72 -8.68 -14.72 -10.33
N THR A 73 -7.77 -14.95 -11.28
CA THR A 73 -7.26 -16.29 -11.58
C THR A 73 -6.41 -16.84 -10.43
N ALA A 74 -5.54 -16.02 -9.85
CA ALA A 74 -4.66 -16.42 -8.75
C ALA A 74 -5.46 -16.81 -7.50
N THR A 75 -6.44 -16.00 -7.08
CA THR A 75 -7.27 -16.27 -5.91
C THR A 75 -8.18 -17.48 -6.11
N ALA A 76 -8.75 -17.66 -7.31
CA ALA A 76 -9.55 -18.84 -7.63
C ALA A 76 -8.72 -20.13 -7.63
N THR A 77 -7.48 -20.09 -8.15
CA THR A 77 -6.58 -21.24 -8.16
C THR A 77 -6.20 -21.65 -6.74
N ALA A 78 -5.87 -20.70 -5.87
CA ALA A 78 -5.53 -20.97 -4.47
C ALA A 78 -6.71 -21.54 -3.64
N ALA A 79 -7.96 -21.27 -4.04
CA ALA A 79 -9.13 -21.87 -3.41
C ALA A 79 -9.37 -23.33 -3.83
N ALA A 80 -8.88 -23.72 -5.02
CA ALA A 80 -9.09 -25.05 -5.60
C ALA A 80 -7.91 -26.01 -5.36
N GLU A 81 -6.69 -25.47 -5.33
CA GLU A 81 -5.44 -26.23 -5.24
C GLU A 81 -4.62 -25.79 -4.04
N LYS A 82 -3.80 -26.69 -3.52
CA LYS A 82 -2.90 -26.39 -2.40
C LYS A 82 -1.72 -25.53 -2.89
N PRO A 83 -1.58 -24.26 -2.44
CA PRO A 83 -0.55 -23.35 -2.96
C PRO A 83 0.86 -23.77 -2.53
N LYS A 84 1.86 -23.52 -3.37
CA LYS A 84 3.28 -23.72 -3.03
C LYS A 84 3.85 -22.44 -2.42
N VAL A 85 4.28 -22.52 -1.16
CA VAL A 85 4.88 -21.38 -0.46
C VAL A 85 6.33 -21.71 -0.10
N VAL A 86 7.24 -20.79 -0.44
CA VAL A 86 8.64 -20.89 -0.03
C VAL A 86 8.93 -19.86 1.06
N VAL A 87 9.48 -20.31 2.18
CA VAL A 87 9.95 -19.43 3.26
C VAL A 87 11.44 -19.14 3.07
N VAL A 88 11.78 -17.93 2.64
CA VAL A 88 13.16 -17.46 2.52
C VAL A 88 13.58 -16.82 3.86
N ALA A 89 14.36 -17.56 4.63
CA ALA A 89 14.71 -17.18 6.00
C ALA A 89 16.03 -16.40 6.08
N THR A 90 16.01 -15.26 6.76
CA THR A 90 17.20 -14.42 7.02
C THR A 90 17.60 -14.40 8.51
N GLY A 91 16.78 -14.99 9.39
CA GLY A 91 17.06 -15.13 10.81
C GLY A 91 16.20 -14.21 11.68
N GLY A 92 16.83 -13.23 12.34
CA GLY A 92 16.16 -12.32 13.26
C GLY A 92 15.74 -12.96 14.58
N THR A 93 14.92 -12.22 15.33
CA THR A 93 14.38 -12.64 16.63
C THR A 93 13.43 -13.84 16.51
N MET A 94 12.69 -13.96 15.40
CA MET A 94 11.87 -15.14 15.12
C MET A 94 12.70 -16.42 15.18
N ALA A 95 13.89 -16.45 14.57
CA ALA A 95 14.82 -17.58 14.68
C ALA A 95 15.69 -17.54 15.96
N GLY A 96 15.37 -16.69 16.93
CA GLY A 96 16.20 -16.38 18.08
C GLY A 96 16.09 -17.41 19.22
N LYS A 97 17.20 -17.61 19.92
CA LYS A 97 17.27 -18.44 21.15
C LYS A 97 17.53 -17.58 22.38
N ALA A 98 16.58 -17.56 23.31
CA ALA A 98 16.71 -16.90 24.61
C ALA A 98 17.52 -17.71 25.61
N THR A 99 18.04 -17.06 26.65
CA THR A 99 18.75 -17.74 27.76
C THR A 99 17.81 -18.47 28.71
N GLY A 100 16.51 -18.15 28.69
CA GLY A 100 15.47 -18.75 29.52
C GLY A 100 14.08 -18.47 28.95
N ARG A 101 13.06 -19.21 29.42
CA ARG A 101 11.66 -19.05 28.95
C ARG A 101 11.01 -17.76 29.45
N ASP A 102 11.50 -17.23 30.55
CA ASP A 102 11.03 -16.05 31.27
C ASP A 102 11.64 -14.74 30.77
N THR A 103 12.55 -14.79 29.79
CA THR A 103 13.18 -13.61 29.19
C THR A 103 13.02 -13.58 27.67
N PHE A 104 12.67 -12.40 27.15
CA PHE A 104 12.68 -12.10 25.72
C PHE A 104 13.71 -11.01 25.36
N THR A 105 14.47 -10.52 26.33
CA THR A 105 15.47 -9.45 26.15
C THR A 105 16.89 -9.99 26.09
N SER A 106 17.15 -11.15 26.69
CA SER A 106 18.45 -11.84 26.67
C SER A 106 18.42 -13.02 25.71
N TYR A 107 18.79 -12.78 24.46
CA TYR A 107 18.77 -13.81 23.42
C TYR A 107 19.80 -13.56 22.32
N ARG A 108 20.02 -14.59 21.51
CA ARG A 108 20.79 -14.51 20.27
C ARG A 108 19.86 -14.69 19.07
N ALA A 109 19.69 -13.63 18.28
CA ALA A 109 18.99 -13.69 17.00
C ALA A 109 19.66 -14.69 16.04
N GLY A 110 18.88 -15.28 15.14
CA GLY A 110 19.40 -16.20 14.11
C GLY A 110 20.14 -17.41 14.68
N THR A 111 19.43 -18.25 15.43
CA THR A 111 19.96 -19.47 16.05
C THR A 111 19.27 -20.73 15.55
N TYR A 112 17.94 -20.78 15.54
CA TYR A 112 17.19 -21.92 14.98
C TYR A 112 17.19 -21.86 13.44
N LEU A 113 17.09 -23.02 12.79
CA LEU A 113 16.89 -23.11 11.35
C LEU A 113 15.40 -23.02 11.02
N MET A 114 15.08 -22.51 9.84
CA MET A 114 13.70 -22.35 9.42
C MET A 114 12.96 -23.68 9.30
N GLU A 115 13.61 -24.69 8.74
CA GLU A 115 13.00 -26.02 8.57
C GLU A 115 12.55 -26.60 9.92
N ASP A 116 13.42 -26.52 10.95
CA ASP A 116 13.09 -26.98 12.30
C ASP A 116 11.87 -26.23 12.87
N MET A 117 11.73 -24.93 12.61
CA MET A 117 10.58 -24.16 13.05
C MET A 117 9.30 -24.53 12.29
N LEU A 118 9.39 -24.76 10.97
CA LEU A 118 8.26 -25.23 10.17
C LEU A 118 7.77 -26.60 10.63
N ASP A 119 8.68 -27.51 10.99
CA ASP A 119 8.34 -28.83 11.52
C ASP A 119 7.52 -28.75 12.81
N THR A 120 7.76 -27.74 13.67
CA THR A 120 6.92 -27.53 14.87
C THR A 120 5.51 -27.05 14.58
N LEU A 121 5.25 -26.54 13.37
CA LEU A 121 3.92 -26.09 12.93
C LEU A 121 3.16 -27.19 12.17
N ARG A 122 3.77 -28.37 11.99
CA ARG A 122 3.14 -29.52 11.34
C ARG A 122 2.40 -30.38 12.37
N PRO A 123 1.26 -30.98 11.98
CA PRO A 123 0.72 -31.09 10.60
C PRO A 123 -0.20 -29.95 10.16
N GLU A 124 -0.54 -28.99 11.01
CA GLU A 124 -1.51 -27.92 10.70
C GLU A 124 -1.08 -27.10 9.49
N LEU A 125 0.22 -26.84 9.35
CA LEU A 125 0.80 -26.16 8.20
C LEU A 125 0.52 -26.89 6.86
N ASP A 126 0.48 -28.22 6.88
CA ASP A 126 0.20 -29.05 5.70
C ASP A 126 -1.26 -28.99 5.24
N ALA A 127 -2.17 -28.45 6.06
CA ALA A 127 -3.53 -28.16 5.60
C ALA A 127 -3.63 -26.83 4.85
N VAL A 128 -2.63 -25.95 4.98
CA VAL A 128 -2.63 -24.59 4.40
C VAL A 128 -1.95 -24.57 3.03
N ALA A 129 -0.71 -25.06 2.94
CA ALA A 129 0.14 -24.90 1.76
C ALA A 129 1.23 -25.98 1.68
N ASP A 130 1.76 -26.22 0.49
CA ASP A 130 2.96 -27.02 0.29
C ASP A 130 4.16 -26.13 0.60
N VAL A 131 4.60 -26.17 1.86
CA VAL A 131 5.62 -25.26 2.39
C VAL A 131 7.01 -25.88 2.37
N THR A 132 7.98 -25.12 1.87
CA THR A 132 9.43 -25.44 1.93
C THR A 132 10.22 -24.24 2.41
N ALA A 133 11.43 -24.44 2.96
CA ALA A 133 12.31 -23.35 3.34
C ALA A 133 13.58 -23.23 2.49
N VAL A 134 14.05 -21.98 2.36
CA VAL A 134 15.39 -21.64 1.91
C VAL A 134 16.06 -20.83 3.02
N GLN A 135 17.14 -21.35 3.60
CA GLN A 135 17.92 -20.61 4.58
C GLN A 135 18.90 -19.66 3.87
N PHE A 136 18.44 -18.45 3.55
CA PHE A 136 19.27 -17.41 2.91
C PHE A 136 20.36 -16.88 3.84
N GLY A 137 20.01 -16.66 5.10
CA GLY A 137 20.94 -16.24 6.13
C GLY A 137 20.38 -16.52 7.53
N ASN A 138 21.16 -16.27 8.57
CA ASN A 138 20.73 -16.52 9.94
C ASN A 138 21.35 -15.49 10.91
N ALA A 139 21.01 -14.22 10.72
CA ALA A 139 21.59 -13.09 11.44
C ALA A 139 20.52 -12.11 11.94
N GLY A 140 20.91 -11.18 12.82
CA GLY A 140 20.08 -10.01 13.13
C GLY A 140 19.92 -9.12 11.90
N SER A 141 18.78 -8.45 11.75
CA SER A 141 18.43 -7.73 10.51
C SER A 141 19.35 -6.54 10.21
N SER A 142 19.94 -5.92 11.24
CA SER A 142 20.93 -4.84 11.11
C SER A 142 22.30 -5.30 10.58
N GLY A 143 22.51 -6.62 10.43
CA GLY A 143 23.75 -7.20 9.93
C GLY A 143 23.81 -7.38 8.42
N TYR A 144 22.76 -7.03 7.68
CA TYR A 144 22.67 -7.24 6.24
C TYR A 144 23.16 -6.03 5.44
N SER A 145 24.04 -6.27 4.47
CA SER A 145 24.54 -5.25 3.55
C SER A 145 23.59 -5.02 2.36
N MET A 146 23.81 -3.94 1.61
CA MET A 146 23.01 -3.67 0.40
C MET A 146 23.25 -4.70 -0.71
N GLU A 147 24.45 -5.29 -0.78
CA GLU A 147 24.76 -6.41 -1.67
C GLU A 147 23.96 -7.67 -1.29
N GLN A 148 23.71 -7.88 0.00
CA GLN A 148 22.86 -8.98 0.45
C GLN A 148 21.38 -8.70 0.21
N PHE A 149 20.93 -7.44 0.31
CA PHE A 149 19.59 -7.03 -0.14
C PHE A 149 19.39 -7.30 -1.63
N HIS A 150 20.39 -6.99 -2.46
CA HIS A 150 20.38 -7.33 -3.88
C HIS A 150 20.27 -8.84 -4.11
N ALA A 151 21.12 -9.63 -3.46
CA ALA A 151 21.08 -11.08 -3.55
C ALA A 151 19.75 -11.67 -3.04
N LEU A 152 19.13 -11.07 -2.03
CA LEU A 152 17.84 -11.48 -1.49
C LEU A 152 16.73 -11.31 -2.53
N THR A 153 16.67 -10.18 -3.24
CA THR A 153 15.70 -9.99 -4.33
C THR A 153 15.84 -11.09 -5.38
N LEU A 154 17.07 -11.39 -5.81
CA LEU A 154 17.32 -12.43 -6.82
C LEU A 154 16.91 -13.83 -6.32
N GLU A 155 17.13 -14.14 -5.04
CA GLU A 155 16.68 -15.41 -4.46
C GLU A 155 15.16 -15.47 -4.38
N VAL A 156 14.48 -14.41 -3.94
CA VAL A 156 13.01 -14.33 -3.91
C VAL A 156 12.44 -14.54 -5.31
N GLU A 157 12.95 -13.84 -6.33
CA GLU A 157 12.52 -14.01 -7.72
C GLU A 157 12.75 -15.41 -8.26
N LYS A 158 13.91 -16.02 -7.93
CA LYS A 158 14.21 -17.40 -8.29
C LYS A 158 13.16 -18.35 -7.72
N GLN A 159 12.76 -18.19 -6.46
CA GLN A 159 11.73 -19.04 -5.85
C GLN A 159 10.35 -18.81 -6.48
N LEU A 160 9.98 -17.56 -6.77
CA LEU A 160 8.70 -17.20 -7.38
C LEU A 160 8.51 -17.73 -8.82
N LYS A 161 9.57 -18.21 -9.48
CA LYS A 161 9.45 -18.94 -10.76
C LYS A 161 8.65 -20.23 -10.63
N THR A 162 8.72 -20.90 -9.48
CA THR A 162 8.08 -22.22 -9.26
C THR A 162 7.11 -22.24 -8.09
N ALA A 163 7.26 -21.32 -7.13
CA ALA A 163 6.33 -21.15 -6.01
C ALA A 163 5.19 -20.19 -6.37
N ASP A 164 4.06 -20.32 -5.69
CA ASP A 164 2.90 -19.43 -5.85
C ASP A 164 3.03 -18.19 -4.97
N ALA A 165 3.79 -18.28 -3.86
CA ALA A 165 4.14 -17.14 -3.03
C ALA A 165 5.46 -17.36 -2.27
N VAL A 166 6.02 -16.27 -1.76
CA VAL A 166 7.20 -16.29 -0.89
C VAL A 166 6.89 -15.59 0.43
N VAL A 167 7.32 -16.20 1.54
CA VAL A 167 7.42 -15.54 2.84
C VAL A 167 8.88 -15.25 3.13
N VAL A 168 9.22 -14.01 3.48
CA VAL A 168 10.59 -13.64 3.91
C VAL A 168 10.58 -13.39 5.40
N THR A 169 11.31 -14.20 6.17
CA THR A 169 11.44 -13.97 7.62
C THR A 169 12.70 -13.17 7.93
N THR A 170 12.57 -12.13 8.75
CA THR A 170 13.69 -11.25 9.12
C THR A 170 13.55 -10.73 10.55
N GLY A 171 14.60 -10.06 11.04
CA GLY A 171 14.56 -9.34 12.32
C GLY A 171 13.75 -8.06 12.22
N THR A 172 13.02 -7.73 13.28
CA THR A 172 12.08 -6.61 13.26
C THR A 172 12.76 -5.24 13.23
N ASP A 173 14.04 -5.13 13.60
CA ASP A 173 14.73 -3.83 13.69
C ASP A 173 14.82 -3.08 12.36
N THR A 174 14.97 -3.80 11.25
CA THR A 174 15.05 -3.22 9.90
C THR A 174 14.06 -3.88 8.93
N GLN A 175 13.04 -4.58 9.45
CA GLN A 175 12.06 -5.28 8.61
C GLN A 175 11.30 -4.33 7.66
N GLU A 176 11.06 -3.07 8.07
CA GLU A 176 10.46 -2.06 7.18
C GLU A 176 11.35 -1.73 5.96
N GLU A 177 12.68 -1.87 6.10
CA GLU A 177 13.64 -1.70 5.01
C GLU A 177 13.65 -2.91 4.09
N PHE A 178 13.65 -4.14 4.65
CA PHE A 178 13.51 -5.38 3.86
C PHE A 178 12.23 -5.37 3.03
N ALA A 179 11.10 -5.06 3.67
CA ALA A 179 9.80 -5.02 3.01
C ALA A 179 9.79 -3.99 1.89
N TYR A 180 10.25 -2.76 2.15
CA TYR A 180 10.24 -1.70 1.14
C TYR A 180 11.23 -1.96 0.00
N TRP A 181 12.40 -2.53 0.28
CA TRP A 181 13.33 -2.95 -0.76
C TRP A 181 12.73 -3.99 -1.70
N LEU A 182 12.12 -5.04 -1.14
CA LEU A 182 11.48 -6.08 -1.95
C LEU A 182 10.29 -5.54 -2.73
N ASP A 183 9.49 -4.64 -2.13
CA ASP A 183 8.38 -3.95 -2.81
C ASP A 183 8.83 -3.16 -4.03
N LEU A 184 10.02 -2.56 -3.95
CA LEU A 184 10.60 -1.79 -5.04
C LEU A 184 11.32 -2.64 -6.08
N THR A 185 11.80 -3.84 -5.75
CA THR A 185 12.79 -4.54 -6.60
C THR A 185 12.31 -5.88 -7.17
N VAL A 186 11.39 -6.57 -6.51
CA VAL A 186 10.92 -7.90 -6.96
C VAL A 186 10.11 -7.80 -8.25
N ARG A 187 10.56 -8.54 -9.27
CA ARG A 187 9.93 -8.63 -10.60
C ARG A 187 8.83 -9.70 -10.70
N SER A 188 7.93 -9.76 -9.72
CA SER A 188 6.81 -10.72 -9.70
C SER A 188 5.58 -10.15 -9.00
N ARG A 189 4.40 -10.38 -9.59
CA ARG A 189 3.09 -9.98 -9.05
C ARG A 189 2.56 -10.91 -7.95
N LYS A 190 3.15 -12.10 -7.83
CA LYS A 190 2.80 -13.09 -6.80
C LYS A 190 3.07 -12.54 -5.39
N PRO A 191 2.32 -13.01 -4.36
CA PRO A 191 2.50 -12.53 -3.00
C PRO A 191 3.93 -12.69 -2.48
N VAL A 192 4.44 -11.59 -1.91
CA VAL A 192 5.65 -11.56 -1.09
C VAL A 192 5.27 -11.02 0.28
N VAL A 193 5.35 -11.85 1.30
CA VAL A 193 4.97 -11.49 2.68
C VAL A 193 6.22 -11.47 3.55
N THR A 194 6.57 -10.32 4.11
CA THR A 194 7.63 -10.26 5.13
C THR A 194 7.03 -10.50 6.51
N SER A 195 7.73 -11.26 7.36
CA SER A 195 7.34 -11.46 8.74
C SER A 195 8.54 -11.53 9.68
N GLY A 196 8.28 -11.43 10.98
CA GLY A 196 9.26 -11.34 12.04
C GLY A 196 8.64 -11.66 13.39
N SER A 197 9.37 -11.43 14.47
CA SER A 197 8.82 -11.53 15.81
C SER A 197 9.51 -10.58 16.77
N MET A 198 8.76 -10.05 17.74
CA MET A 198 9.31 -9.21 18.79
C MET A 198 9.91 -10.02 19.94
N ARG A 199 9.53 -11.29 20.09
CA ARG A 199 10.03 -12.19 21.13
C ARG A 199 10.71 -13.43 20.52
N PRO A 200 11.79 -13.94 21.12
CA PRO A 200 12.46 -15.13 20.59
C PRO A 200 11.55 -16.35 20.56
N TRP A 201 11.80 -17.29 19.65
CA TRP A 201 10.99 -18.51 19.55
C TRP A 201 11.01 -19.32 20.85
N GLY A 202 12.21 -19.60 21.35
CA GLY A 202 12.39 -20.50 22.48
C GLY A 202 13.75 -20.37 23.14
N SER A 203 13.97 -21.15 24.19
CA SER A 203 15.23 -21.16 24.96
C SER A 203 15.93 -22.52 25.00
N GLY A 204 15.28 -23.57 24.48
CA GLY A 204 15.79 -24.93 24.53
C GLY A 204 16.77 -25.28 23.41
N ALA A 205 17.04 -26.58 23.23
CA ALA A 205 18.00 -27.05 22.22
C ALA A 205 17.46 -26.89 20.79
N GLY A 206 16.18 -27.21 20.60
CA GLY A 206 15.42 -26.99 19.38
C GLY A 206 14.21 -26.07 19.61
N PRO A 207 13.57 -25.60 18.53
CA PRO A 207 12.38 -24.74 18.59
C PRO A 207 11.15 -25.42 19.20
N ASP A 208 11.12 -26.76 19.24
CA ASP A 208 10.05 -27.62 19.79
C ASP A 208 10.04 -27.69 21.33
N SER A 209 11.18 -27.44 21.96
CA SER A 209 11.42 -27.88 23.33
C SER A 209 10.93 -26.93 24.43
N SER A 210 11.06 -25.61 24.25
CA SER A 210 10.81 -24.64 25.32
C SER A 210 10.56 -23.22 24.80
N LEU A 211 9.29 -22.92 24.47
CA LEU A 211 8.86 -21.59 24.04
C LEU A 211 9.11 -20.54 25.12
N VAL A 212 9.52 -19.35 24.68
CA VAL A 212 9.55 -18.13 25.51
C VAL A 212 8.10 -17.74 25.83
N PHE A 213 7.84 -17.31 27.06
CA PHE A 213 6.50 -16.94 27.48
C PHE A 213 5.94 -15.79 26.63
N GLY A 214 4.76 -16.06 26.05
CA GLY A 214 4.07 -15.13 25.18
C GLY A 214 4.82 -14.82 23.88
N THR A 215 5.68 -15.72 23.39
CA THR A 215 6.32 -15.52 22.08
C THR A 215 5.28 -15.37 20.97
N ASP A 216 5.47 -14.37 20.10
CA ASP A 216 4.63 -14.09 18.94
C ASP A 216 5.12 -14.83 17.67
N ALA A 217 6.26 -15.51 17.73
CA ALA A 217 6.93 -16.08 16.57
C ALA A 217 6.13 -17.18 15.82
N PRO A 218 5.55 -18.21 16.48
CA PRO A 218 4.81 -19.26 15.78
C PRO A 218 3.55 -18.72 15.08
N ALA A 219 2.80 -17.83 15.75
CA ALA A 219 1.59 -17.24 15.21
C ALA A 219 1.88 -16.35 14.00
N ASN A 220 2.88 -15.46 14.10
CA ASN A 220 3.29 -14.61 12.97
C ASN A 220 3.75 -15.44 11.77
N LEU A 221 4.56 -16.49 11.98
CA LEU A 221 5.04 -17.34 10.89
C LEU A 221 3.89 -18.09 10.20
N TYR A 222 3.02 -18.73 10.98
CA TYR A 222 1.87 -19.46 10.47
C TYR A 222 0.92 -18.53 9.69
N ASN A 223 0.59 -17.37 10.26
CA ASN A 223 -0.33 -16.42 9.63
C ASN A 223 0.27 -15.75 8.38
N ALA A 224 1.58 -15.46 8.37
CA ALA A 224 2.26 -14.97 7.17
C ALA A 224 2.18 -15.99 6.02
N ILE A 225 2.32 -17.29 6.32
CA ILE A 225 2.17 -18.36 5.33
C ILE A 225 0.73 -18.46 4.85
N LYS A 226 -0.28 -18.35 5.73
CA LYS A 226 -1.70 -18.31 5.32
C LYS A 226 -2.00 -17.14 4.39
N VAL A 227 -1.51 -15.94 4.71
CA VAL A 227 -1.69 -14.75 3.86
C VAL A 227 -0.99 -14.90 2.51
N ALA A 228 0.20 -15.49 2.48
CA ALA A 228 0.91 -15.77 1.23
C ALA A 228 0.16 -16.82 0.38
N ALA A 229 -0.30 -17.89 1.01
CA ALA A 229 -1.02 -18.98 0.35
C ALA A 229 -2.38 -18.55 -0.18
N SER A 230 -3.09 -17.64 0.49
CA SER A 230 -4.43 -17.20 0.07
C SER A 230 -4.47 -16.47 -1.27
N GLN A 231 -3.32 -15.98 -1.75
CA GLN A 231 -3.20 -15.13 -2.95
C GLN A 231 -4.03 -13.83 -2.90
N GLN A 232 -4.67 -13.50 -1.78
CA GLN A 232 -5.49 -12.30 -1.67
C GLN A 232 -4.68 -11.00 -1.75
N THR A 233 -3.36 -11.09 -1.52
CA THR A 233 -2.38 -10.00 -1.67
C THR A 233 -1.63 -10.05 -3.01
N PHE A 234 -2.10 -10.86 -3.97
CA PHE A 234 -1.58 -10.82 -5.34
C PHE A 234 -1.65 -9.40 -5.89
N CYS A 235 -0.60 -8.94 -6.56
CA CYS A 235 -0.42 -7.57 -7.03
C CYS A 235 -0.36 -6.46 -5.97
N PHE A 236 -0.35 -6.75 -4.67
CA PHE A 236 -0.17 -5.71 -3.65
C PHE A 236 1.28 -5.21 -3.57
N GLY A 237 2.21 -5.90 -4.23
CA GLY A 237 3.64 -5.72 -4.00
C GLY A 237 4.07 -6.57 -2.81
N THR A 238 5.04 -6.06 -2.05
CA THR A 238 5.40 -6.72 -0.77
C THR A 238 4.50 -6.22 0.35
N VAL A 239 4.02 -7.12 1.18
CA VAL A 239 3.28 -6.79 2.42
C VAL A 239 4.09 -7.23 3.64
N LEU A 240 3.83 -6.59 4.77
CA LEU A 240 4.36 -6.98 6.07
C LEU A 240 3.23 -7.56 6.91
N MET A 241 3.41 -8.78 7.41
CA MET A 241 2.47 -9.43 8.33
C MET A 241 3.14 -9.64 9.68
N LEU A 242 2.54 -9.05 10.72
CA LEU A 242 2.92 -9.22 12.12
C LEU A 242 1.76 -8.84 13.03
N ASN A 243 1.56 -9.55 14.15
CA ASN A 243 0.49 -9.25 15.11
C ASN A 243 -0.90 -9.22 14.45
N ASP A 244 -1.17 -10.24 13.62
CA ASP A 244 -2.43 -10.45 12.89
C ASP A 244 -2.84 -9.32 11.93
N GLU A 245 -2.00 -8.31 11.73
CA GLU A 245 -2.22 -7.20 10.80
C GLU A 245 -1.42 -7.37 9.50
N ILE A 246 -2.04 -6.98 8.39
CA ILE A 246 -1.43 -6.94 7.07
C ILE A 246 -1.17 -5.48 6.70
N GLN A 247 0.09 -5.14 6.48
CA GLN A 247 0.55 -3.77 6.29
C GLN A 247 1.22 -3.60 4.92
N ALA A 248 1.07 -2.43 4.29
CA ALA A 248 1.76 -2.12 3.04
C ALA A 248 3.25 -1.83 3.31
N ALA A 249 4.16 -2.48 2.57
CA ALA A 249 5.60 -2.31 2.76
C ALA A 249 6.07 -0.87 2.66
N ARG A 250 5.47 -0.04 1.78
CA ARG A 250 5.78 1.39 1.65
C ARG A 250 5.43 2.19 2.90
N GLU A 251 4.34 1.85 3.58
CA GLU A 251 3.70 2.71 4.58
C GLU A 251 4.09 2.34 6.02
N VAL A 252 4.32 1.04 6.27
CA VAL A 252 4.51 0.48 7.61
C VAL A 252 5.82 0.89 8.27
N THR A 253 5.82 1.17 9.58
CA THR A 253 7.06 1.45 10.31
C THR A 253 7.05 0.86 11.71
N LYS A 254 8.22 0.49 12.24
CA LYS A 254 8.37 0.04 13.62
C LYS A 254 8.19 1.25 14.56
N SER A 255 7.11 1.24 15.34
CA SER A 255 6.73 2.34 16.23
C SER A 255 7.19 2.15 17.68
N ASN A 256 7.54 0.91 18.06
CA ASN A 256 7.93 0.54 19.41
C ASN A 256 9.09 -0.48 19.46
N SER A 257 9.97 -0.35 20.44
CA SER A 257 11.13 -1.26 20.61
C SER A 257 10.80 -2.59 21.28
N TYR A 258 9.63 -2.75 21.92
CA TYR A 258 9.30 -3.95 22.71
C TYR A 258 7.89 -4.50 22.51
N ARG A 259 6.93 -3.67 22.11
CA ARG A 259 5.53 -4.12 21.96
C ARG A 259 5.34 -4.96 20.71
N THR A 260 4.46 -5.95 20.76
CA THR A 260 4.20 -6.88 19.64
C THR A 260 3.40 -6.21 18.53
N ASP A 261 2.54 -5.25 18.85
CA ASP A 261 1.80 -4.37 17.93
C ASP A 261 2.65 -3.22 17.36
N THR A 262 3.96 -3.43 17.16
CA THR A 262 4.88 -2.34 16.85
C THR A 262 4.81 -1.82 15.42
N PHE A 263 4.46 -2.66 14.44
CA PHE A 263 4.42 -2.24 13.05
C PHE A 263 3.11 -1.51 12.78
N GLN A 264 3.23 -0.20 12.57
CA GLN A 264 2.09 0.70 12.45
C GLN A 264 2.15 1.43 11.12
N THR A 265 0.98 1.56 10.49
CA THR A 265 0.80 2.35 9.28
C THR A 265 -0.01 3.59 9.64
N ARG A 266 0.71 4.67 9.92
CA ARG A 266 0.25 5.90 10.60
C ARG A 266 -1.01 6.51 9.98
N GLU A 267 -0.88 7.36 8.96
CA GLU A 267 -2.00 8.11 8.39
C GLU A 267 -2.89 7.29 7.44
N TYR A 268 -2.40 6.14 6.97
CA TYR A 268 -3.12 5.32 5.98
C TYR A 268 -3.95 4.20 6.61
N GLY A 269 -3.56 3.67 7.77
CA GLY A 269 -4.14 2.48 8.39
C GLY A 269 -3.62 1.16 7.82
N VAL A 270 -4.10 0.03 8.35
CA VAL A 270 -3.72 -1.31 7.87
C VAL A 270 -4.40 -1.65 6.54
N LEU A 271 -3.85 -2.60 5.78
CA LEU A 271 -4.52 -3.15 4.59
C LEU A 271 -5.66 -4.09 5.00
N GLY A 272 -5.46 -4.81 6.09
CA GLY A 272 -6.39 -5.81 6.58
C GLY A 272 -5.82 -6.55 7.79
N TRP A 273 -6.48 -7.64 8.16
CA TRP A 273 -6.11 -8.48 9.30
C TRP A 273 -6.50 -9.95 9.06
N ILE A 274 -6.02 -10.83 9.92
CA ILE A 274 -6.33 -12.26 9.91
C ILE A 274 -6.85 -12.72 11.28
N ASP A 275 -8.10 -13.18 11.31
CA ASP A 275 -8.78 -13.70 12.50
C ASP A 275 -9.07 -15.20 12.33
N GLY A 276 -8.17 -16.04 12.83
CA GLY A 276 -8.23 -17.48 12.60
C GLY A 276 -8.09 -17.79 11.11
N ASP A 277 -9.15 -18.31 10.49
CA ASP A 277 -9.17 -18.63 9.05
C ASP A 277 -9.62 -17.46 8.15
N ASN A 278 -10.11 -16.37 8.75
CA ASN A 278 -10.65 -15.24 8.00
C ASN A 278 -9.56 -14.21 7.72
N ILE A 279 -9.17 -14.08 6.46
CA ILE A 279 -8.35 -12.95 6.00
C ILE A 279 -9.31 -11.88 5.46
N THR A 280 -9.30 -10.70 6.09
CA THR A 280 -10.15 -9.57 5.72
C THR A 280 -9.30 -8.43 5.23
N LEU A 281 -9.52 -7.99 3.98
CA LEU A 281 -8.86 -6.82 3.39
C LEU A 281 -9.86 -5.66 3.26
N GLY A 282 -9.51 -4.51 3.85
CA GLY A 282 -10.26 -3.27 3.76
C GLY A 282 -9.58 -2.18 2.91
N ARG A 283 -8.29 -2.36 2.59
CA ARG A 283 -7.50 -1.49 1.71
C ARG A 283 -6.56 -2.30 0.83
N ALA A 284 -6.16 -1.71 -0.29
CA ALA A 284 -5.06 -2.16 -1.13
C ALA A 284 -4.07 -1.00 -1.36
N PRO A 285 -2.79 -1.28 -1.65
CA PRO A 285 -1.87 -0.30 -2.21
C PRO A 285 -2.31 0.13 -3.61
N ALA A 286 -2.14 1.41 -3.96
CA ALA A 286 -2.56 1.96 -5.24
C ALA A 286 -1.99 1.24 -6.47
N ARG A 287 -0.82 0.59 -6.34
CA ARG A 287 -0.18 -0.21 -7.40
C ARG A 287 -1.09 -1.32 -7.95
N VAL A 288 -2.08 -1.79 -7.18
CA VAL A 288 -3.03 -2.81 -7.64
C VAL A 288 -3.80 -2.39 -8.90
N MET A 289 -3.99 -1.07 -9.12
CA MET A 289 -4.66 -0.53 -10.31
C MET A 289 -3.94 -0.89 -11.62
N SER A 290 -2.63 -1.10 -11.56
CA SER A 290 -1.81 -1.46 -12.72
C SER A 290 -1.55 -2.96 -12.80
N CYS A 291 -2.23 -3.82 -12.02
CA CYS A 291 -1.92 -5.25 -11.90
C CYS A 291 -1.78 -5.97 -13.25
N ASP A 292 -2.60 -5.63 -14.25
CA ASP A 292 -2.55 -6.25 -15.58
C ASP A 292 -1.64 -5.52 -16.59
N THR A 293 -0.94 -4.45 -16.19
CA THR A 293 -0.04 -3.67 -17.06
C THR A 293 1.40 -3.75 -16.56
N GLU A 294 2.35 -3.43 -17.44
CA GLU A 294 3.77 -3.37 -17.09
C GLU A 294 4.09 -2.22 -16.13
N GLU A 295 3.20 -1.24 -15.97
CA GLU A 295 3.35 -0.13 -15.02
C GLU A 295 3.28 -0.60 -13.55
N TRP A 296 2.75 -1.81 -13.31
CA TRP A 296 2.84 -2.44 -11.99
C TRP A 296 4.28 -2.54 -11.50
N PHE A 297 5.21 -2.74 -12.44
CA PHE A 297 6.61 -2.86 -12.12
C PHE A 297 7.29 -1.50 -11.99
N THR A 298 8.13 -1.38 -10.97
CA THR A 298 9.11 -0.29 -10.86
C THR A 298 10.17 -0.40 -11.96
N PRO A 299 11.10 0.56 -12.12
CA PRO A 299 12.22 0.41 -13.05
C PRO A 299 13.41 -0.38 -12.46
N PHE A 300 13.33 -0.81 -11.20
CA PHE A 300 14.48 -1.29 -10.41
C PHE A 300 14.75 -2.79 -10.57
N ASP A 301 15.00 -3.24 -11.79
CA ASP A 301 15.35 -4.63 -12.10
C ASP A 301 16.82 -4.94 -11.73
N LEU A 302 17.01 -5.57 -10.57
CA LEU A 302 18.34 -5.83 -10.00
C LEU A 302 19.17 -6.84 -10.80
N ALA A 303 18.58 -7.62 -11.70
CA ALA A 303 19.36 -8.47 -12.60
C ALA A 303 20.24 -7.65 -13.57
N LYS A 304 19.96 -6.36 -13.73
CA LYS A 304 20.69 -5.43 -14.62
C LYS A 304 21.78 -4.60 -13.91
N VAL A 305 21.93 -4.76 -12.60
CA VAL A 305 22.87 -3.96 -11.80
C VAL A 305 23.79 -4.90 -11.02
N ASP A 306 25.10 -4.62 -11.05
CA ASP A 306 26.06 -5.33 -10.19
C ASP A 306 25.95 -4.82 -8.76
N ALA A 307 25.72 -5.74 -7.81
CA ALA A 307 25.65 -5.46 -6.38
C ALA A 307 26.83 -4.60 -5.88
N LYS A 308 28.06 -4.82 -6.39
CA LYS A 308 29.27 -4.08 -5.97
C LYS A 308 29.29 -2.62 -6.44
N THR A 309 28.42 -2.28 -7.38
CA THR A 309 28.34 -0.93 -7.96
C THR A 309 27.21 -0.11 -7.37
N LEU A 310 26.45 -0.67 -6.42
CA LEU A 310 25.37 0.06 -5.76
C LEU A 310 25.89 1.35 -5.12
N PRO A 311 25.24 2.49 -5.37
CA PRO A 311 25.70 3.77 -4.87
C PRO A 311 25.55 3.85 -3.35
N ARG A 312 26.49 4.53 -2.70
CA ARG A 312 26.36 4.85 -1.27
C ARG A 312 25.42 6.04 -1.08
N VAL A 313 24.42 5.84 -0.24
CA VAL A 313 23.47 6.86 0.21
C VAL A 313 23.40 6.82 1.73
N GLU A 314 23.46 7.99 2.36
CA GLU A 314 23.53 8.12 3.83
C GLU A 314 22.36 8.95 4.37
N ILE A 315 22.11 8.86 5.68
CA ILE A 315 21.09 9.65 6.37
C ILE A 315 21.78 10.60 7.36
N VAL A 316 21.33 11.85 7.40
CA VAL A 316 21.70 12.82 8.43
C VAL A 316 20.46 13.34 9.13
N THR A 317 20.48 13.35 10.47
CA THR A 317 19.36 13.83 11.27
C THR A 317 19.61 15.27 11.72
N SER A 318 18.63 16.13 11.50
CA SER A 318 18.63 17.49 12.05
C SER A 318 18.11 17.50 13.49
N TYR A 319 18.66 18.41 14.30
CA TYR A 319 18.31 18.65 15.69
C TYR A 319 18.73 20.08 16.05
N GLN A 320 18.42 20.55 17.26
CA GLN A 320 18.83 21.89 17.65
C GLN A 320 20.35 22.02 17.62
N GLN A 321 20.82 23.03 16.90
CA GLN A 321 22.25 23.27 16.64
C GLN A 321 22.96 22.15 15.86
N ALA A 322 22.23 21.31 15.11
CA ALA A 322 22.88 20.37 14.20
C ALA A 322 23.82 21.11 13.24
N GLY A 323 25.07 20.66 13.13
CA GLY A 323 26.07 21.26 12.25
C GLY A 323 26.03 20.71 10.83
N GLY A 324 27.00 21.11 10.02
CA GLY A 324 27.17 20.67 8.63
C GLY A 324 28.19 19.54 8.42
N GLU A 325 28.87 19.12 9.48
CA GLU A 325 30.03 18.24 9.44
C GLU A 325 29.67 16.86 8.89
N GLY A 326 28.54 16.29 9.30
CA GLY A 326 28.09 14.99 8.78
C GLY A 326 27.83 15.03 7.27
N VAL A 327 27.19 16.10 6.78
CA VAL A 327 26.96 16.29 5.34
C VAL A 327 28.28 16.44 4.60
N ALA A 328 29.19 17.29 5.10
CA ALA A 328 30.49 17.51 4.48
C ALA A 328 31.35 16.25 4.47
N ALA A 329 31.36 15.49 5.57
CA ALA A 329 32.12 14.24 5.68
C ALA A 329 31.63 13.20 4.67
N PHE A 330 30.31 12.98 4.56
CA PHE A 330 29.75 12.05 3.59
C PHE A 330 30.01 12.51 2.14
N ALA A 331 29.81 13.78 1.85
CA ALA A 331 30.10 14.33 0.51
C ALA A 331 31.58 14.16 0.13
N ASN A 332 32.51 14.39 1.06
CA ASN A 332 33.94 14.17 0.86
C ASN A 332 34.31 12.69 0.71
N ALA A 333 33.55 11.79 1.35
CA ALA A 333 33.68 10.34 1.18
C ALA A 333 33.09 9.84 -0.16
N GLY A 334 32.50 10.72 -0.99
CA GLY A 334 32.05 10.40 -2.34
C GLY A 334 30.69 9.71 -2.41
N VAL A 335 29.83 9.87 -1.39
CA VAL A 335 28.45 9.37 -1.44
C VAL A 335 27.69 9.99 -2.62
N LYS A 336 26.72 9.26 -3.16
CA LYS A 336 25.92 9.72 -4.31
C LYS A 336 24.59 10.35 -3.91
N GLY A 337 24.18 10.15 -2.65
CA GLY A 337 23.00 10.80 -2.11
C GLY A 337 23.03 10.92 -0.60
N ILE A 338 22.28 11.88 -0.07
CA ILE A 338 22.08 12.08 1.37
C ILE A 338 20.59 12.36 1.64
N VAL A 339 20.00 11.62 2.57
CA VAL A 339 18.65 11.90 3.07
C VAL A 339 18.76 12.72 4.36
N THR A 340 18.03 13.82 4.44
CA THR A 340 17.97 14.65 5.67
C THR A 340 16.68 14.35 6.44
N ALA A 341 16.79 13.77 7.64
CA ALA A 341 15.68 13.66 8.59
C ALA A 341 15.52 15.00 9.34
N GLY A 342 14.78 15.93 8.73
CA GLY A 342 14.59 17.30 9.23
C GLY A 342 13.67 17.41 10.44
N THR A 343 13.66 18.57 11.09
CA THR A 343 12.72 18.92 12.16
C THR A 343 11.36 19.35 11.59
N GLY A 344 10.25 19.13 12.30
CA GLY A 344 8.93 19.58 11.87
C GLY A 344 8.54 19.05 10.49
N ALA A 345 8.32 19.93 9.52
CA ALA A 345 8.01 19.59 8.13
C ALA A 345 9.24 19.32 7.23
N GLY A 346 10.41 19.04 7.84
CA GLY A 346 11.67 18.77 7.13
C GLY A 346 12.70 19.92 7.17
N GLY A 347 12.59 20.82 8.15
CA GLY A 347 13.55 21.90 8.36
C GLY A 347 14.94 21.38 8.79
N ILE A 348 15.99 22.05 8.31
CA ILE A 348 17.37 21.80 8.74
C ILE A 348 18.01 23.09 9.22
N SER A 349 19.06 22.99 10.03
CA SER A 349 19.80 24.16 10.51
C SER A 349 20.44 24.94 9.36
N SER A 350 20.79 26.20 9.60
CA SER A 350 21.51 27.04 8.64
C SER A 350 22.87 26.43 8.25
N ALA A 351 23.63 25.93 9.22
CA ALA A 351 24.91 25.26 8.98
C ALA A 351 24.76 24.00 8.12
N MET A 352 23.77 23.15 8.40
CA MET A 352 23.50 21.97 7.58
C MET A 352 23.04 22.33 6.16
N SER A 353 22.23 23.39 6.02
CA SER A 353 21.78 23.90 4.72
C SER A 353 22.94 24.43 3.87
N GLN A 354 23.89 25.14 4.49
CA GLN A 354 25.11 25.59 3.82
C GLN A 354 25.96 24.41 3.35
N ALA A 355 26.17 23.39 4.20
CA ALA A 355 26.89 22.18 3.83
C ALA A 355 26.20 21.39 2.70
N ARG A 356 24.86 21.27 2.74
CA ARG A 356 24.05 20.68 1.67
C ARG A 356 24.26 21.41 0.34
N THR A 357 24.19 22.74 0.36
CA THR A 357 24.38 23.57 -0.84
C THR A 357 25.78 23.37 -1.43
N ALA A 358 26.81 23.33 -0.59
CA ALA A 358 28.18 23.04 -1.03
C ALA A 358 28.31 21.62 -1.60
N ALA A 359 27.72 20.61 -0.96
CA ALA A 359 27.76 19.23 -1.44
C ALA A 359 27.06 19.05 -2.81
N ILE A 360 25.92 19.72 -3.02
CA ILE A 360 25.24 19.73 -4.33
C ILE A 360 26.15 20.38 -5.38
N ARG A 361 26.65 21.60 -5.11
CA ARG A 361 27.44 22.39 -6.06
C ARG A 361 28.79 21.73 -6.40
N ASP A 362 29.51 21.28 -5.39
CA ASP A 362 30.92 20.91 -5.52
C ASP A 362 31.12 19.41 -5.78
N LYS A 363 30.14 18.58 -5.40
CA LYS A 363 30.24 17.12 -5.44
C LYS A 363 29.09 16.43 -6.20
N GLY A 364 28.06 17.18 -6.61
CA GLY A 364 26.91 16.62 -7.33
C GLY A 364 26.06 15.66 -6.50
N VAL A 365 26.10 15.77 -5.16
CA VAL A 365 25.33 14.90 -4.27
C VAL A 365 23.84 15.23 -4.37
N TRP A 366 22.99 14.22 -4.55
CA TRP A 366 21.54 14.39 -4.51
C TRP A 366 21.03 14.33 -3.08
N PHE A 367 20.05 15.17 -2.74
CA PHE A 367 19.43 15.17 -1.44
C PHE A 367 17.97 14.74 -1.51
N VAL A 368 17.49 14.07 -0.47
CA VAL A 368 16.05 13.91 -0.22
C VAL A 368 15.72 14.51 1.14
N SER A 369 14.74 15.41 1.18
CA SER A 369 14.26 15.99 2.43
C SER A 369 13.12 15.14 3.00
N THR A 370 13.29 14.62 4.21
CA THR A 370 12.26 13.92 4.99
C THR A 370 12.11 14.59 6.36
N THR A 371 11.26 14.02 7.22
CA THR A 371 11.09 14.47 8.60
C THR A 371 11.42 13.39 9.62
N ARG A 372 12.02 13.80 10.74
CA ARG A 372 12.24 12.96 11.93
C ARG A 372 11.03 12.92 12.86
N THR A 373 9.96 13.68 12.57
CA THR A 373 8.73 13.71 13.38
C THR A 373 8.10 12.32 13.51
N GLY A 374 8.38 11.44 12.54
CA GLY A 374 7.86 10.09 12.55
C GLY A 374 6.37 10.06 12.19
N SER A 375 5.88 11.03 11.44
CA SER A 375 4.55 11.07 10.80
C SER A 375 4.48 12.33 9.92
N GLY A 376 3.53 12.37 8.99
CA GLY A 376 3.37 13.46 8.03
C GLY A 376 4.48 13.55 6.97
N SER A 377 4.45 14.62 6.19
CA SER A 377 5.19 14.71 4.93
C SER A 377 6.16 15.91 4.86
N SER A 378 7.24 15.74 4.11
CA SER A 378 8.12 16.84 3.68
C SER A 378 7.96 17.12 2.19
N TYR A 379 7.52 18.34 1.88
CA TYR A 379 7.28 18.82 0.51
C TYR A 379 8.39 19.73 -0.03
N GLY A 380 9.44 19.96 0.76
CA GLY A 380 10.55 20.84 0.39
C GLY A 380 11.47 20.19 -0.66
N GLY A 381 11.57 20.81 -1.84
CA GLY A 381 12.43 20.37 -2.94
C GLY A 381 13.08 21.54 -3.69
N GLY A 382 13.89 21.22 -4.70
CA GLY A 382 14.58 22.19 -5.55
C GLY A 382 15.73 21.56 -6.33
N ASN A 383 16.61 22.38 -6.92
CA ASN A 383 17.78 21.89 -7.65
C ASN A 383 18.67 21.04 -6.73
N GLY A 384 18.76 19.74 -7.02
CA GLY A 384 19.53 18.77 -6.23
C GLY A 384 18.84 18.29 -4.95
N ILE A 385 17.58 18.68 -4.69
CA ILE A 385 16.82 18.30 -3.50
C ILE A 385 15.45 17.75 -3.92
N ILE A 386 15.20 16.48 -3.64
CA ILE A 386 13.95 15.79 -3.85
C ILE A 386 13.11 15.88 -2.57
N ALA A 387 11.81 16.13 -2.72
CA ALA A 387 10.86 16.04 -1.61
C ALA A 387 10.59 14.56 -1.31
N GLY A 388 10.82 14.13 -0.07
CA GLY A 388 10.64 12.73 0.34
C GLY A 388 9.19 12.35 0.61
N GLY A 389 8.27 13.32 0.64
CA GLY A 389 6.88 13.06 1.02
C GLY A 389 6.79 12.53 2.45
N ASP A 390 5.93 11.55 2.65
CA ASP A 390 5.68 10.81 3.89
C ASP A 390 6.66 9.63 4.12
N LEU A 391 7.60 9.37 3.21
CA LEU A 391 8.60 8.32 3.42
C LEU A 391 9.46 8.63 4.65
N THR A 392 9.68 7.62 5.48
CA THR A 392 10.68 7.68 6.55
C THR A 392 12.07 7.86 5.95
N ALA A 393 13.02 8.40 6.72
CA ALA A 393 14.38 8.63 6.23
C ALA A 393 15.06 7.34 5.72
N VAL A 394 14.79 6.20 6.36
CA VAL A 394 15.32 4.89 5.96
C VAL A 394 14.72 4.39 4.64
N LYS A 395 13.42 4.58 4.42
CA LYS A 395 12.78 4.21 3.13
C LYS A 395 13.17 5.15 2.00
N ALA A 396 13.18 6.46 2.26
CA ALA A 396 13.67 7.44 1.30
C ALA A 396 15.13 7.18 0.89
N ARG A 397 15.96 6.68 1.81
CA ARG A 397 17.35 6.28 1.51
C ARG A 397 17.39 5.14 0.49
N LEU A 398 16.55 4.11 0.67
CA LEU A 398 16.49 2.97 -0.27
C LEU A 398 16.01 3.41 -1.66
N LEU A 399 14.96 4.23 -1.73
CA LEU A 399 14.48 4.74 -3.02
C LEU A 399 15.52 5.65 -3.69
N LEU A 400 16.25 6.48 -2.94
CA LEU A 400 17.33 7.30 -3.49
C LEU A 400 18.51 6.44 -3.97
N LEU A 401 18.87 5.39 -3.23
CA LEU A 401 19.91 4.45 -3.62
C LEU A 401 19.56 3.77 -4.94
N LEU A 402 18.34 3.22 -5.05
CA LEU A 402 17.85 2.62 -6.28
C LEU A 402 17.76 3.66 -7.41
N SER A 403 17.30 4.88 -7.11
CA SER A 403 17.24 5.94 -8.11
C SER A 403 18.63 6.22 -8.69
N ARG A 404 19.64 6.40 -7.83
CA ARG A 404 21.03 6.62 -8.23
C ARG A 404 21.68 5.43 -8.94
N ALA A 405 21.18 4.22 -8.73
CA ALA A 405 21.68 3.01 -9.40
C ALA A 405 21.13 2.86 -10.83
N PHE A 406 19.94 3.42 -11.10
CA PHE A 406 19.22 3.22 -12.37
C PHE A 406 19.11 4.48 -13.23
N THR A 407 19.40 5.67 -12.70
CA THR A 407 19.43 6.90 -13.49
C THR A 407 20.48 7.89 -13.00
N GLU A 408 21.08 8.61 -13.95
CA GLU A 408 21.89 9.81 -13.70
C GLU A 408 21.07 11.10 -13.89
N ASP A 409 19.82 11.00 -14.34
CA ASP A 409 18.91 12.14 -14.49
C ASP A 409 18.15 12.40 -13.18
N PHE A 410 18.39 13.59 -12.62
CA PHE A 410 17.76 14.02 -11.37
C PHE A 410 16.24 14.16 -11.51
N ALA A 411 15.73 14.61 -12.66
CA ALA A 411 14.29 14.80 -12.87
C ALA A 411 13.54 13.45 -12.89
N THR A 412 14.12 12.44 -13.55
CA THR A 412 13.62 11.06 -13.50
C THR A 412 13.55 10.54 -12.06
N ALA A 413 14.62 10.70 -11.28
CA ALA A 413 14.63 10.29 -9.89
C ALA A 413 13.58 11.03 -9.04
N GLN A 414 13.43 12.34 -9.25
CA GLN A 414 12.38 13.12 -8.61
C GLN A 414 10.98 12.58 -8.95
N GLY A 415 10.73 12.23 -10.21
CA GLY A 415 9.48 11.61 -10.65
C GLY A 415 9.20 10.25 -9.99
N TRP A 416 10.24 9.45 -9.72
CA TRP A 416 10.10 8.18 -8.99
C TRP A 416 9.70 8.37 -7.53
N PHE A 417 10.12 9.46 -6.88
CA PHE A 417 9.63 9.81 -5.54
C PHE A 417 8.15 10.22 -5.54
N THR A 418 7.66 10.85 -6.62
CA THR A 418 6.23 11.16 -6.76
C THR A 418 5.39 9.92 -7.08
N THR A 419 5.91 9.01 -7.88
CA THR A 419 5.15 7.84 -8.37
C THR A 419 5.26 6.63 -7.45
N TYR A 420 6.46 6.08 -7.25
CA TYR A 420 6.68 4.91 -6.38
C TYR A 420 6.85 5.32 -4.92
N GLY A 421 7.44 6.49 -4.72
CA GLY A 421 7.59 7.08 -3.39
C GLY A 421 6.29 7.62 -2.83
N ASN A 422 5.22 7.85 -3.61
CA ASN A 422 3.90 8.28 -3.16
C ASN A 422 2.76 7.82 -4.10
N ALA A 423 2.69 6.51 -4.35
CA ALA A 423 1.67 5.93 -5.22
C ALA A 423 0.27 6.21 -4.68
N SER A 424 -0.57 6.84 -5.48
CA SER A 424 -1.96 7.18 -5.15
C SER A 424 -2.91 6.53 -6.15
N PHE A 425 -4.13 6.23 -5.72
CA PHE A 425 -5.16 5.74 -6.64
C PHE A 425 -5.50 6.84 -7.65
N ASP A 426 -5.47 6.49 -8.93
CA ASP A 426 -6.01 7.38 -9.96
C ASP A 426 -7.54 7.32 -9.90
N GLN A 427 -8.14 8.40 -9.41
CA GLN A 427 -9.59 8.58 -9.35
C GLN A 427 -10.13 9.35 -10.55
N SER A 428 -9.32 9.64 -11.57
CA SER A 428 -9.76 10.37 -12.77
C SER A 428 -10.92 9.68 -13.48
N ALA A 429 -10.95 8.35 -13.50
CA ALA A 429 -12.06 7.57 -14.07
C ALA A 429 -13.38 7.75 -13.29
N THR A 430 -13.33 8.08 -12.00
CA THR A 430 -14.52 8.44 -11.20
C THR A 430 -14.88 9.91 -11.28
N ALA A 431 -13.99 10.76 -11.81
CA ALA A 431 -14.28 12.18 -11.98
C ALA A 431 -15.40 12.42 -13.00
N ASP A 432 -15.50 11.55 -14.02
CA ASP A 432 -16.56 11.59 -15.03
C ASP A 432 -17.84 10.84 -14.58
N GLU A 433 -17.79 10.04 -13.52
CA GLU A 433 -18.94 9.30 -12.95
C GLU A 433 -19.68 10.08 -11.86
N ILE A 434 -19.21 11.28 -11.49
CA ILE A 434 -20.07 12.24 -10.79
C ILE A 434 -21.11 12.73 -11.82
N GLY A 435 -22.15 11.93 -12.00
CA GLY A 435 -23.37 12.38 -12.66
C GLY A 435 -23.76 13.72 -12.05
N ALA A 436 -24.15 14.67 -12.91
CA ALA A 436 -24.55 16.02 -12.51
C ALA A 436 -25.31 15.96 -11.18
N GLU A 437 -24.89 16.77 -10.19
CA GLU A 437 -25.50 16.76 -8.86
C GLU A 437 -27.03 16.64 -8.98
N PRO A 438 -27.71 15.82 -8.15
CA PRO A 438 -29.16 15.62 -8.22
C PRO A 438 -30.05 16.88 -8.06
N GLY A 439 -29.47 18.10 -8.06
CA GLY A 439 -30.14 19.39 -8.08
C GLY A 439 -29.99 20.22 -9.36
N ALA A 440 -29.22 19.78 -10.38
CA ALA A 440 -28.92 20.60 -11.56
C ALA A 440 -30.03 20.65 -12.63
N THR A 441 -31.15 19.93 -12.47
CA THR A 441 -32.20 19.83 -13.49
C THR A 441 -33.32 20.86 -13.36
N ALA A 442 -33.32 21.69 -12.32
CA ALA A 442 -34.29 22.77 -12.13
C ALA A 442 -33.61 24.10 -11.78
N VAL A 443 -34.16 25.19 -12.32
CA VAL A 443 -33.90 26.56 -11.87
C VAL A 443 -34.72 26.84 -10.62
N LEU A 444 -34.07 27.26 -9.53
CA LEU A 444 -34.72 27.58 -8.27
C LEU A 444 -35.11 29.06 -8.22
N PHE A 445 -36.41 29.35 -8.16
CA PHE A 445 -36.91 30.71 -8.02
C PHE A 445 -38.30 30.71 -7.38
N SER A 446 -38.73 31.87 -6.89
CA SER A 446 -40.11 32.11 -6.49
C SER A 446 -40.63 33.38 -7.16
N GLY A 447 -41.94 33.53 -7.26
CA GLY A 447 -42.54 34.75 -7.79
C GLY A 447 -43.97 34.94 -7.33
N THR A 448 -44.41 36.19 -7.30
CA THR A 448 -45.78 36.55 -6.95
C THR A 448 -46.38 37.46 -8.01
N ALA A 449 -47.71 37.54 -8.03
CA ALA A 449 -48.46 38.45 -8.88
C ALA A 449 -49.53 39.12 -8.02
N THR A 450 -49.53 40.44 -7.95
CA THR A 450 -50.41 41.20 -7.06
C THR A 450 -51.06 42.37 -7.81
N PRO A 451 -52.40 42.36 -7.95
CA PRO A 451 -53.13 43.48 -8.51
C PRO A 451 -53.17 44.63 -7.50
N SER A 452 -53.12 45.87 -8.00
CA SER A 452 -53.21 47.07 -7.17
C SER A 452 -53.88 48.22 -7.92
N CYS A 453 -54.69 48.99 -7.19
CA CYS A 453 -55.30 50.22 -7.70
C CYS A 453 -54.41 51.41 -7.34
N LYS A 454 -53.92 52.15 -8.35
CA LYS A 454 -53.13 53.38 -8.16
C LYS A 454 -53.88 54.60 -8.72
N ALA A 455 -53.44 55.80 -8.35
CA ALA A 455 -54.05 57.08 -8.74
C ALA A 455 -55.54 57.22 -8.31
N ALA A 456 -55.81 57.08 -7.01
CA ALA A 456 -57.14 57.27 -6.40
C ALA A 456 -58.25 56.42 -7.06
N GLY A 457 -57.98 55.12 -7.29
CA GLY A 457 -58.95 54.16 -7.82
C GLY A 457 -59.08 54.13 -9.35
N LYS A 458 -58.46 55.07 -10.07
CA LYS A 458 -58.73 55.23 -11.50
C LYS A 458 -57.98 54.26 -12.42
N GLN A 459 -56.92 53.59 -11.95
CA GLN A 459 -56.12 52.70 -12.80
C GLN A 459 -55.68 51.44 -12.05
N LEU A 460 -55.94 50.29 -12.69
CA LEU A 460 -55.58 48.96 -12.21
C LEU A 460 -54.23 48.52 -12.79
N TRP A 461 -53.37 47.99 -11.93
CA TRP A 461 -52.04 47.51 -12.26
C TRP A 461 -51.84 46.10 -11.73
N LEU A 462 -51.08 45.27 -12.45
CA LEU A 462 -50.64 43.96 -11.98
C LEU A 462 -49.13 44.01 -11.79
N THR A 463 -48.64 43.89 -10.55
CA THR A 463 -47.20 43.81 -10.26
C THR A 463 -46.80 42.36 -10.10
N THR A 464 -45.79 41.92 -10.83
CA THR A 464 -45.16 40.61 -10.66
C THR A 464 -43.78 40.79 -10.03
N SER A 465 -43.47 40.02 -8.98
CA SER A 465 -42.12 39.94 -8.41
C SER A 465 -41.51 38.56 -8.68
N VAL A 466 -40.20 38.51 -8.81
CA VAL A 466 -39.42 37.29 -9.02
C VAL A 466 -38.18 37.35 -8.14
N THR A 467 -38.01 36.34 -7.28
CA THR A 467 -36.83 36.19 -6.43
C THR A 467 -36.00 35.01 -6.93
N ASN A 468 -34.73 35.24 -7.22
CA ASN A 468 -33.79 34.17 -7.56
C ASN A 468 -33.32 33.46 -6.29
N THR A 469 -33.73 32.21 -6.11
CA THR A 469 -33.30 31.36 -4.98
C THR A 469 -32.27 30.30 -5.40
N ASP A 470 -31.74 30.42 -6.62
CA ASP A 470 -30.64 29.62 -7.14
C ASP A 470 -29.29 30.20 -6.69
N THR A 471 -28.21 29.45 -6.89
CA THR A 471 -26.85 29.87 -6.53
C THR A 471 -26.15 30.68 -7.64
N VAL A 472 -26.75 30.71 -8.83
CA VAL A 472 -26.24 31.41 -10.02
C VAL A 472 -27.25 32.42 -10.57
N PRO A 473 -26.81 33.42 -11.36
CA PRO A 473 -27.75 34.34 -12.01
C PRO A 473 -28.71 33.63 -12.98
N ILE A 474 -29.97 34.05 -12.99
CA ILE A 474 -31.03 33.46 -13.84
C ILE A 474 -31.67 34.50 -14.76
N ASP A 475 -32.20 34.04 -15.89
CA ASP A 475 -33.10 34.82 -16.74
C ASP A 475 -34.53 34.37 -16.50
N VAL A 476 -35.50 35.28 -16.43
CA VAL A 476 -36.91 34.92 -16.18
C VAL A 476 -37.83 35.64 -17.15
N ARG A 477 -38.67 34.88 -17.84
CA ARG A 477 -39.78 35.40 -18.65
C ARG A 477 -41.06 35.34 -17.82
N VAL A 478 -41.73 36.48 -17.68
CA VAL A 478 -43.03 36.61 -17.02
C VAL A 478 -44.09 36.95 -18.06
N THR A 479 -45.15 36.14 -18.12
CA THR A 479 -46.29 36.32 -19.03
C THR A 479 -47.56 36.51 -18.22
N THR A 480 -48.29 37.59 -18.49
CA THR A 480 -49.57 37.93 -17.86
C THR A 480 -50.60 38.23 -18.93
N VAL A 481 -51.88 38.34 -18.55
CA VAL A 481 -52.95 38.83 -19.46
C VAL A 481 -52.71 40.26 -19.98
N SER A 482 -51.89 41.05 -19.26
CA SER A 482 -51.57 42.44 -19.58
C SER A 482 -50.27 42.61 -20.38
N GLY A 483 -49.55 41.51 -20.65
CA GLY A 483 -48.32 41.51 -21.44
C GLY A 483 -47.23 40.58 -20.91
N GLU A 484 -46.10 40.55 -21.64
CA GLU A 484 -44.90 39.78 -21.31
C GLU A 484 -43.74 40.72 -20.94
N HIS A 485 -42.89 40.29 -20.00
CA HIS A 485 -41.62 40.92 -19.69
C HIS A 485 -40.52 39.89 -19.44
N LYS A 486 -39.27 40.25 -19.78
CA LYS A 486 -38.11 39.39 -19.58
C LYS A 486 -37.09 40.09 -18.70
N PHE A 487 -36.77 39.46 -17.58
CA PHE A 487 -35.65 39.83 -16.71
C PHE A 487 -34.43 39.01 -17.13
N THR A 488 -33.27 39.65 -17.18
CA THR A 488 -32.02 39.00 -17.54
C THR A 488 -31.00 39.16 -16.43
N LYS A 489 -30.25 38.09 -16.13
CA LYS A 489 -29.16 38.07 -15.15
C LYS A 489 -29.59 38.56 -13.76
N ILE A 490 -30.72 38.06 -13.24
CA ILE A 490 -31.12 38.31 -11.85
C ILE A 490 -30.09 37.63 -10.94
N PRO A 491 -29.30 38.36 -10.13
CA PRO A 491 -28.30 37.75 -9.25
C PRO A 491 -28.92 36.83 -8.20
N ALA A 492 -28.13 35.91 -7.63
CA ALA A 492 -28.59 35.03 -6.56
C ALA A 492 -29.05 35.84 -5.33
N GLY A 493 -30.23 35.51 -4.78
CA GLY A 493 -30.83 36.19 -3.63
C GLY A 493 -31.56 37.51 -3.95
N GLU A 494 -31.49 38.00 -5.18
CA GLU A 494 -32.12 39.27 -5.58
C GLU A 494 -33.58 39.10 -5.99
N THR A 495 -34.37 40.15 -5.75
CA THR A 495 -35.78 40.24 -6.19
C THR A 495 -35.96 41.35 -7.21
N VAL A 496 -36.58 41.04 -8.34
CA VAL A 496 -36.92 42.01 -9.39
C VAL A 496 -38.43 42.08 -9.60
N GLU A 497 -38.93 43.25 -9.96
CA GLU A 497 -40.36 43.48 -10.14
C GLU A 497 -40.69 44.15 -11.47
N LYS A 498 -41.87 43.83 -12.01
CA LYS A 498 -42.47 44.50 -13.16
C LYS A 498 -43.94 44.76 -12.92
N THR A 499 -44.36 45.99 -13.15
CA THR A 499 -45.77 46.38 -13.11
C THR A 499 -46.34 46.52 -14.53
N PHE A 500 -47.48 45.89 -14.79
CA PHE A 500 -48.23 45.94 -16.05
C PHE A 500 -49.50 46.77 -15.85
N SER A 501 -49.82 47.67 -16.80
CA SER A 501 -51.11 48.37 -16.78
C SER A 501 -52.19 47.45 -17.29
N VAL A 502 -53.27 47.28 -16.53
CA VAL A 502 -54.45 46.51 -16.95
C VAL A 502 -55.37 47.43 -17.76
N LYS A 503 -55.95 46.92 -18.86
CA LYS A 503 -56.96 47.66 -19.62
C LYS A 503 -58.33 47.50 -18.94
N GLY A 504 -58.91 48.60 -18.49
CA GLY A 504 -60.21 48.61 -17.81
C GLY A 504 -60.08 48.72 -16.29
N LYS A 505 -61.23 48.63 -15.60
CA LYS A 505 -61.32 48.75 -14.14
C LYS A 505 -61.34 47.41 -13.41
N THR A 506 -61.55 46.31 -14.13
CA THR A 506 -61.67 44.96 -13.57
C THR A 506 -60.62 44.05 -14.20
N LEU A 507 -59.96 43.24 -13.36
CA LEU A 507 -59.10 42.14 -13.73
C LEU A 507 -59.71 40.87 -13.13
N ASP A 508 -60.10 39.92 -13.97
CA ASP A 508 -60.59 38.62 -13.52
C ASP A 508 -59.47 37.84 -12.79
N ALA A 509 -59.85 36.91 -11.91
CA ALA A 509 -58.89 36.02 -11.28
C ALA A 509 -58.12 35.21 -12.34
N GLY A 510 -56.81 35.06 -12.15
CA GLY A 510 -55.95 34.38 -13.13
C GLY A 510 -54.56 34.09 -12.57
N GLU A 511 -53.64 33.73 -13.46
CA GLU A 511 -52.26 33.40 -13.08
C GLU A 511 -51.24 34.05 -14.02
N ALA A 512 -50.15 34.56 -13.45
CA ALA A 512 -48.96 34.92 -14.21
C ALA A 512 -48.09 33.68 -14.42
N THR A 513 -47.67 33.41 -15.65
CA THR A 513 -46.72 32.33 -15.95
C THR A 513 -45.29 32.86 -15.85
N LEU A 514 -44.44 32.20 -15.09
CA LEU A 514 -43.02 32.50 -14.93
C LEU A 514 -42.19 31.34 -15.46
N VAL A 515 -41.26 31.61 -16.38
CA VAL A 515 -40.31 30.62 -16.90
C VAL A 515 -38.91 31.11 -16.65
N ALA A 516 -38.18 30.43 -15.77
CA ALA A 516 -36.80 30.73 -15.44
C ALA A 516 -35.85 29.86 -16.26
N TYR A 517 -34.71 30.43 -16.64
CA TYR A 517 -33.67 29.81 -17.46
C TYR A 517 -32.30 29.97 -16.78
N LYS A 518 -31.50 28.90 -16.78
CA LYS A 518 -30.07 28.95 -16.46
C LYS A 518 -29.30 28.01 -17.39
N ASN A 519 -28.01 28.29 -17.59
CA ASN A 519 -27.10 27.36 -18.27
C ASN A 519 -26.27 26.64 -17.21
N VAL A 520 -26.28 25.30 -17.25
CA VAL A 520 -25.40 24.44 -16.44
C VAL A 520 -24.56 23.64 -17.42
N ASP A 521 -23.24 23.79 -17.37
CA ASP A 521 -22.27 23.02 -18.18
C ASP A 521 -22.59 22.99 -19.69
N GLY A 522 -23.04 24.12 -20.23
CA GLY A 522 -23.38 24.26 -21.65
C GLY A 522 -24.78 23.76 -22.04
N GLN A 523 -25.56 23.22 -21.10
CA GLN A 523 -26.96 22.83 -21.31
C GLN A 523 -27.93 23.85 -20.71
N ALA A 524 -28.97 24.19 -21.47
CA ALA A 524 -30.02 25.11 -21.04
C ALA A 524 -31.08 24.36 -20.22
N VAL A 525 -31.26 24.78 -18.97
CA VAL A 525 -32.25 24.24 -18.03
C VAL A 525 -33.36 25.29 -17.82
N GLN A 526 -34.62 24.85 -17.81
CA GLN A 526 -35.75 25.74 -17.56
C GLN A 526 -36.73 25.19 -16.52
N THR A 527 -37.27 26.06 -15.67
CA THR A 527 -38.35 25.75 -14.73
C THR A 527 -39.52 26.68 -14.99
N LYS A 528 -40.73 26.12 -15.06
CA LYS A 528 -41.98 26.87 -15.16
C LYS A 528 -42.70 26.88 -13.80
N SER A 529 -43.13 28.05 -13.36
CA SER A 529 -44.00 28.26 -12.20
C SER A 529 -45.18 29.16 -12.58
N THR A 530 -46.25 29.14 -11.79
CA THR A 530 -47.35 30.09 -11.91
C THR A 530 -47.50 30.89 -10.62
N ALA A 531 -47.92 32.14 -10.73
CA ALA A 531 -48.25 33.02 -9.61
C ALA A 531 -49.71 33.46 -9.74
N PRO A 532 -50.63 32.89 -8.95
CA PRO A 532 -52.05 33.24 -9.01
C PRO A 532 -52.29 34.64 -8.45
N TYR A 533 -53.31 35.31 -8.99
CA TYR A 533 -53.82 36.59 -8.50
C TYR A 533 -55.36 36.58 -8.47
N PRO A 534 -55.96 37.22 -7.45
CA PRO A 534 -57.42 37.26 -7.32
C PRO A 534 -58.06 38.23 -8.31
N GLU A 535 -59.38 38.07 -8.51
CA GLU A 535 -60.18 39.09 -9.20
C GLU A 535 -60.09 40.41 -8.44
N THR A 536 -59.89 41.52 -9.16
CA THR A 536 -59.76 42.85 -8.55
C THR A 536 -60.43 43.90 -9.43
N THR A 537 -61.29 44.71 -8.82
CA THR A 537 -61.92 45.86 -9.48
C THR A 537 -61.56 47.16 -8.76
N CYS A 538 -61.08 48.16 -9.50
CA CYS A 538 -60.83 49.50 -8.99
C CYS A 538 -62.04 50.41 -9.20
N GLY A 539 -62.47 51.08 -8.13
CA GLY A 539 -63.64 51.97 -8.09
C GLY A 539 -63.52 53.23 -8.93
#